data_AF-L1JVQ5-F1
#
_entry.id   AF-L1JVQ5-F1
#
_cell.length_a   1.000
_cell.length_b   1.000
_cell.length_c   1.000
_cell.angle_alpha   90.00
_cell.angle_beta   90.00
_cell.angle_gamma   90.00
#
_symmetry.space_group_name_H-M   'P 1'
#
loop_
_entity.id
_entity.type
_entity.pdbx_description
1 polymer ?
#
loop_
_entity_poly.entity_id
_entity_poly.type
_entity_poly.pdbx_seq_one_letter_code
_entity_poly.pdbx_strand_id
1 'polypeptide(L)'
;MGKSPSSMLLDHGVANPNKEEGEFKVSFAVSSLDRFFDDKADILEQEGLTTEMTFTLKADGTLDEYLLPFMRLVCIQSFDAFLLESVFRQEVWGFVNLPVSKDNEKLMLETLIATFEGALDDIGSSESEDMSIVRDASSTYRQVQAAYVRIGERSALKKTIYLLEQEMEEMDSKEYYQERRLKSLNLDRPVDESEIVDPNVEFGRERDAPWMR
;
A
#
# COMPACT_ATOMS: atom_id res chain seq x y z
N MET A 1 25.52 0.81 5.93
CA MET A 1 24.58 0.94 4.81
C MET A 1 25.35 0.76 3.52
N GLY A 2 25.04 -0.29 2.76
CA GLY A 2 25.61 -0.48 1.42
C GLY A 2 24.98 0.53 0.45
N LYS A 3 25.76 1.03 -0.51
CA LYS A 3 25.22 1.76 -1.66
C LYS A 3 24.54 0.76 -2.59
N SER A 4 23.50 1.19 -3.27
CA SER A 4 22.79 0.34 -4.20
C SER A 4 23.53 0.12 -5.52
N PRO A 5 23.25 -0.96 -6.26
CA PRO A 5 23.91 -1.23 -7.53
C PRO A 5 23.82 -0.06 -8.52
N SER A 6 22.65 0.57 -8.66
CA SER A 6 22.46 1.71 -9.57
C SER A 6 23.22 2.95 -9.11
N SER A 7 23.26 3.25 -7.81
CA SER A 7 24.05 4.37 -7.28
C SER A 7 25.57 4.11 -7.36
N MET A 8 26.01 2.88 -7.12
CA MET A 8 27.41 2.48 -7.30
C MET A 8 27.85 2.64 -8.77
N LEU A 9 26.99 2.30 -9.72
CA LEU A 9 27.31 2.47 -11.14
C LEU A 9 27.47 3.94 -11.50
N LEU A 10 26.58 4.81 -11.01
CA LEU A 10 26.65 6.25 -11.26
C LEU A 10 27.86 6.91 -10.59
N ASP A 11 28.12 6.58 -9.32
CA ASP A 11 29.17 7.22 -8.52
C ASP A 11 30.57 6.71 -8.85
N HIS A 12 30.69 5.40 -9.09
CA HIS A 12 31.99 4.70 -9.14
C HIS A 12 32.23 3.94 -10.44
N GLY A 13 31.25 3.88 -11.34
CA GLY A 13 31.36 3.15 -12.61
C GLY A 13 31.32 1.64 -12.46
N VAL A 14 30.90 1.12 -11.30
CA VAL A 14 30.86 -0.32 -10.99
C VAL A 14 29.48 -0.70 -10.42
N ALA A 15 28.97 -1.85 -10.79
CA ALA A 15 27.72 -2.44 -10.29
C ALA A 15 28.02 -3.78 -9.62
N ASN A 16 27.31 -4.09 -8.55
CA ASN A 16 27.40 -5.42 -7.93
C ASN A 16 26.70 -6.45 -8.85
N PRO A 17 27.36 -7.54 -9.24
CA PRO A 17 26.74 -8.61 -10.01
C PRO A 17 25.66 -9.40 -9.24
N ASN A 18 25.59 -9.23 -7.91
CA ASN A 18 24.63 -9.95 -7.08
C ASN A 18 23.20 -9.44 -7.30
N LYS A 19 22.39 -10.24 -8.01
CA LYS A 19 20.97 -9.92 -8.26
C LYS A 19 20.13 -9.84 -6.98
N GLU A 20 20.54 -10.51 -5.90
CA GLU A 20 19.83 -10.49 -4.61
C GLU A 20 19.97 -9.15 -3.88
N GLU A 21 20.92 -8.31 -4.30
CA GLU A 21 21.09 -6.94 -3.82
C GLU A 21 20.49 -5.91 -4.79
N GLY A 22 19.71 -6.37 -5.77
CA GLY A 22 19.00 -5.49 -6.69
C GLY A 22 18.00 -4.60 -5.95
N GLU A 23 17.90 -3.35 -6.39
CA GLU A 23 16.86 -2.43 -5.94
C GLU A 23 16.24 -1.71 -7.13
N PHE A 24 15.01 -1.21 -6.96
CA PHE A 24 14.35 -0.33 -7.93
C PHE A 24 13.65 0.80 -7.18
N LYS A 25 13.80 2.04 -7.66
CA LYS A 25 13.14 3.20 -7.04
C LYS A 25 11.92 3.61 -7.83
N VAL A 26 10.79 3.73 -7.16
CA VAL A 26 9.52 4.17 -7.74
C VAL A 26 8.98 5.35 -6.96
N SER A 27 8.37 6.32 -7.65
CA SER A 27 7.74 7.45 -7.01
C SER A 27 6.24 7.46 -7.28
N PHE A 28 5.46 7.72 -6.25
CA PHE A 28 4.01 7.88 -6.33
C PHE A 28 3.64 9.26 -5.80
N ALA A 29 2.57 9.82 -6.35
CA ALA A 29 2.06 11.11 -5.90
C ALA A 29 0.53 11.09 -5.78
N VAL A 30 0.02 11.85 -4.81
CA VAL A 30 -1.40 12.21 -4.78
C VAL A 30 -1.65 13.19 -5.93
N SER A 31 -2.53 12.82 -6.85
CA SER A 31 -2.86 13.68 -8.00
C SER A 31 -3.50 14.98 -7.53
N SER A 32 -3.02 16.12 -8.03
CA SER A 32 -3.63 17.44 -7.79
C SER A 32 -5.03 17.59 -8.41
N LEU A 33 -5.43 16.65 -9.27
CA LEU A 33 -6.77 16.56 -9.82
C LEU A 33 -7.71 15.69 -8.97
N ASP A 34 -7.20 15.07 -7.90
CA ASP A 34 -8.02 14.33 -6.95
C ASP A 34 -8.93 15.33 -6.21
N ARG A 35 -10.24 15.06 -6.22
CA ARG A 35 -11.23 15.87 -5.50
C ARG A 35 -11.00 15.91 -3.98
N PHE A 36 -10.23 14.97 -3.44
CA PHE A 36 -9.87 14.87 -2.03
C PHE A 36 -8.39 15.22 -1.78
N PHE A 37 -7.74 15.91 -2.73
CA PHE A 37 -6.31 16.22 -2.64
C PHE A 37 -5.94 16.92 -1.32
N ASP A 38 -6.65 17.99 -0.96
CA ASP A 38 -6.36 18.77 0.25
C ASP A 38 -6.47 17.89 1.52
N ASP A 39 -7.49 17.04 1.60
CA ASP A 39 -7.66 16.15 2.74
C ASP A 39 -6.55 15.09 2.83
N LYS A 40 -6.14 14.51 1.70
CA LYS A 40 -5.04 13.54 1.67
C LYS A 40 -3.69 14.19 2.00
N ALA A 41 -3.46 15.41 1.50
CA ALA A 41 -2.25 16.19 1.77
C ALA A 41 -2.13 16.52 3.26
N ASP A 42 -3.21 16.98 3.89
CA ASP A 42 -3.24 17.27 5.33
C ASP A 42 -2.97 16.03 6.18
N ILE A 43 -3.51 14.85 5.81
CA ILE A 43 -3.24 13.58 6.53
C ILE A 43 -1.75 13.22 6.42
N LEU A 44 -1.17 13.35 5.22
CA LEU A 44 0.25 13.07 5.01
C LEU A 44 1.15 14.03 5.79
N GLU A 45 0.82 15.32 5.81
CA GLU A 45 1.59 16.34 6.54
C GLU A 45 1.60 16.06 8.06
N GLN A 46 0.48 15.61 8.64
CA GLN A 46 0.41 15.25 10.06
C GLN A 46 1.32 14.09 10.44
N GLU A 47 1.56 13.18 9.50
CA GLU A 47 2.48 12.04 9.64
C GLU A 47 3.92 12.39 9.24
N GLY A 48 4.20 13.65 8.88
CA GLY A 48 5.51 14.10 8.43
C GLY A 48 5.89 13.59 7.04
N LEU A 49 4.90 13.16 6.26
CA LEU A 49 5.04 12.69 4.88
C LEU A 49 4.69 13.80 3.90
N THR A 50 5.00 13.56 2.62
CA THR A 50 4.68 14.51 1.55
C THR A 50 3.77 13.87 0.52
N THR A 51 3.13 14.69 -0.33
CA THR A 51 2.23 14.22 -1.38
C THR A 51 2.93 13.48 -2.51
N GLU A 52 4.27 13.51 -2.57
CA GLU A 52 5.09 12.77 -3.53
C GLU A 52 6.15 11.98 -2.76
N MET A 53 6.05 10.65 -2.79
CA MET A 53 6.92 9.75 -2.03
C MET A 53 7.69 8.84 -2.98
N THR A 54 8.98 8.66 -2.73
CA THR A 54 9.83 7.69 -3.42
C THR A 54 10.08 6.48 -2.53
N PHE A 55 9.76 5.30 -3.02
CA PHE A 55 9.96 4.03 -2.34
C PHE A 55 11.05 3.21 -3.03
N THR A 56 11.78 2.41 -2.26
CA THR A 56 12.82 1.51 -2.77
C THR A 56 12.34 0.07 -2.67
N LEU A 57 12.08 -0.56 -3.81
CA LEU A 57 11.80 -1.99 -3.92
C LEU A 57 13.10 -2.77 -3.87
N LYS A 58 13.12 -3.88 -3.14
CA LYS A 58 14.32 -4.70 -2.97
C LYS A 58 14.10 -6.11 -3.51
N ALA A 59 15.17 -6.71 -4.05
CA ALA A 59 15.15 -8.08 -4.57
C ALA A 59 14.91 -9.14 -3.49
N ASP A 60 15.10 -8.82 -2.21
CA ASP A 60 14.74 -9.70 -1.08
C ASP A 60 13.23 -9.74 -0.79
N GLY A 61 12.46 -8.82 -1.38
CA GLY A 61 11.01 -8.71 -1.19
C GLY A 61 10.60 -7.87 0.02
N THR A 62 11.53 -7.22 0.71
CA THR A 62 11.18 -6.28 1.78
C THR A 62 10.48 -5.07 1.18
N LEU A 63 9.24 -4.83 1.60
CA LEU A 63 8.50 -3.62 1.25
C LEU A 63 8.76 -2.52 2.27
N ASP A 64 8.77 -1.28 1.80
CA ASP A 64 8.76 -0.11 2.67
C ASP A 64 7.44 -0.09 3.47
N GLU A 65 7.54 0.19 4.78
CA GLU A 65 6.39 0.18 5.68
C GLU A 65 5.33 1.22 5.30
N TYR A 66 5.74 2.29 4.60
CA TYR A 66 4.85 3.35 4.16
C TYR A 66 4.26 3.14 2.77
N LEU A 67 4.74 2.18 1.98
CA LEU A 67 4.26 1.97 0.60
C LEU A 67 2.77 1.63 0.57
N LEU A 68 2.34 0.59 1.30
CA LEU A 68 0.94 0.16 1.28
C LEU A 68 0.00 1.19 1.94
N PRO A 69 0.30 1.76 3.13
CA PRO A 69 -0.56 2.79 3.73
C PRO A 69 -0.70 4.04 2.87
N PHE A 70 0.39 4.50 2.25
CA PHE A 70 0.36 5.63 1.31
C PHE A 70 -0.56 5.31 0.13
N MET A 71 -0.40 4.13 -0.49
CA MET A 71 -1.21 3.76 -1.64
C MET A 71 -2.68 3.52 -1.29
N ARG A 72 -2.99 2.98 -0.11
CA ARG A 72 -4.36 2.88 0.39
C ARG A 72 -5.00 4.26 0.50
N LEU A 73 -4.30 5.24 1.07
CA LEU A 73 -4.75 6.63 1.15
C LEU A 73 -4.96 7.24 -0.24
N VAL A 74 -4.02 7.05 -1.17
CA VAL A 74 -4.16 7.47 -2.58
C VAL A 74 -5.42 6.88 -3.20
N CYS A 75 -5.70 5.60 -2.94
CA CYS A 75 -6.86 4.89 -3.48
C CYS A 75 -8.17 5.12 -2.68
N ILE A 76 -8.18 5.93 -1.62
CA ILE A 76 -9.45 6.28 -0.93
C ILE A 76 -10.32 7.07 -1.90
N GLN A 77 -11.51 6.54 -2.16
CA GLN A 77 -12.53 7.11 -3.02
C GLN A 77 -13.92 6.60 -2.61
N SER A 78 -14.97 7.17 -3.21
CA SER A 78 -16.35 6.66 -3.14
C SER A 78 -16.78 6.28 -1.72
N PHE A 79 -16.98 4.98 -1.43
CA PHE A 79 -17.50 4.48 -0.17
C PHE A 79 -16.53 4.61 1.01
N ASP A 80 -15.24 4.77 0.76
CA ASP A 80 -14.22 4.93 1.80
C ASP A 80 -13.92 6.41 2.10
N ALA A 81 -14.47 7.33 1.32
CA ALA A 81 -14.19 8.77 1.45
C ALA A 81 -14.59 9.36 2.81
N PHE A 82 -15.52 8.73 3.54
CA PHE A 82 -15.88 9.15 4.90
C PHE A 82 -14.69 9.10 5.87
N LEU A 83 -13.66 8.30 5.58
CA LEU A 83 -12.43 8.23 6.39
C LEU A 83 -11.62 9.54 6.31
N LEU A 84 -11.85 10.38 5.31
CA LEU A 84 -11.18 11.66 5.15
C LEU A 84 -11.84 12.79 5.95
N GLU A 85 -13.00 12.51 6.57
CA GLU A 85 -13.72 13.50 7.37
C GLU A 85 -12.90 13.94 8.59
N SER A 86 -13.06 15.21 8.98
CA SER A 86 -12.31 15.84 10.07
C SER A 86 -12.35 15.09 11.41
N VAL A 87 -13.43 14.34 11.69
CA VAL A 87 -13.57 13.54 12.92
C VAL A 87 -12.53 12.42 13.02
N PHE A 88 -12.05 11.91 11.89
CA PHE A 88 -11.07 10.83 11.85
C PHE A 88 -9.65 11.32 11.61
N ARG A 89 -9.43 12.63 11.41
CA ARG A 89 -8.17 13.21 10.92
C ARG A 89 -6.91 12.68 11.64
N GLN A 90 -6.97 12.49 12.96
CA GLN A 90 -5.87 11.99 13.79
C GLN A 90 -5.71 10.46 13.80
N GLU A 91 -6.71 9.73 13.31
CA GLU A 91 -6.77 8.27 13.33
C GLU A 91 -6.63 7.66 11.92
N VAL A 92 -6.85 8.44 10.85
CA VAL A 92 -6.88 7.93 9.46
C VAL A 92 -5.62 7.16 9.11
N TRP A 93 -4.45 7.66 9.52
CA TRP A 93 -3.19 6.96 9.24
C TRP A 93 -3.16 5.57 9.87
N GLY A 94 -3.61 5.46 11.12
CA GLY A 94 -3.82 4.19 11.80
C GLY A 94 -4.79 3.26 11.06
N PHE A 95 -5.82 3.82 10.40
CA PHE A 95 -6.77 3.03 9.62
C PHE A 95 -6.16 2.51 8.31
N VAL A 96 -5.40 3.32 7.57
CA VAL A 96 -4.76 2.91 6.30
C VAL A 96 -3.51 2.05 6.50
N ASN A 97 -2.96 2.00 7.71
CA ASN A 97 -1.93 1.00 8.06
C ASN A 97 -2.43 -0.45 7.95
N LEU A 98 -3.76 -0.64 7.99
CA LEU A 98 -4.42 -1.92 7.80
C LEU A 98 -5.34 -1.88 6.56
N PRO A 99 -5.79 -3.02 6.03
CA PRO A 99 -6.69 -3.05 4.89
C PRO A 99 -7.95 -2.20 5.10
N VAL A 100 -8.28 -1.31 4.17
CA VAL A 100 -9.39 -0.36 4.34
C VAL A 100 -10.72 -1.02 3.98
N SER A 101 -10.88 -1.35 2.71
CA SER A 101 -12.01 -2.06 2.14
C SER A 101 -11.53 -2.98 1.03
N LYS A 102 -12.34 -3.97 0.66
CA LYS A 102 -11.97 -4.89 -0.42
C LYS A 102 -11.77 -4.16 -1.75
N ASP A 103 -12.59 -3.15 -2.04
CA ASP A 103 -12.49 -2.36 -3.26
C ASP A 103 -11.24 -1.46 -3.25
N ASN A 104 -10.90 -0.86 -2.10
CA ASN A 104 -9.68 -0.07 -1.94
C ASN A 104 -8.43 -0.93 -2.09
N GLU A 105 -8.34 -2.08 -1.41
CA GLU A 105 -7.20 -2.99 -1.55
C GLU A 105 -7.05 -3.48 -2.98
N LYS A 106 -8.17 -3.83 -3.63
CA LYS A 106 -8.14 -4.31 -5.02
C LYS A 106 -7.58 -3.24 -5.95
N LEU A 107 -8.11 -2.02 -5.88
CA LEU A 107 -7.63 -0.92 -6.71
C LEU A 107 -6.15 -0.62 -6.45
N MET A 108 -5.73 -0.62 -5.18
CA MET A 108 -4.36 -0.37 -4.79
C MET A 108 -3.42 -1.44 -5.37
N LEU A 109 -3.74 -2.72 -5.19
CA LEU A 109 -2.94 -3.84 -5.69
C LEU A 109 -2.88 -3.86 -7.21
N GLU A 110 -4.02 -3.70 -7.90
CA GLU A 110 -4.06 -3.62 -9.37
C GLU A 110 -3.23 -2.43 -9.89
N THR A 111 -3.28 -1.27 -9.22
CA THR A 111 -2.50 -0.09 -9.60
C THR A 111 -1.00 -0.34 -9.44
N LEU A 112 -0.58 -0.92 -8.30
CA LEU A 112 0.82 -1.22 -8.05
C LEU A 112 1.37 -2.26 -9.02
N ILE A 113 0.64 -3.37 -9.23
CA ILE A 113 1.03 -4.43 -10.17
C ILE A 113 1.18 -3.85 -11.57
N ALA A 114 0.17 -3.14 -12.08
CA ALA A 114 0.23 -2.54 -13.41
C ALA A 114 1.39 -1.52 -13.55
N THR A 115 1.67 -0.75 -12.50
CA THR A 115 2.80 0.20 -12.49
C THR A 115 4.13 -0.54 -12.58
N PHE A 116 4.30 -1.63 -11.84
CA PHE A 116 5.54 -2.39 -11.80
C PHE A 116 5.73 -3.27 -13.04
N GLU A 117 4.66 -3.79 -13.63
CA GLU A 117 4.68 -4.44 -14.93
C GLU A 117 5.07 -3.46 -16.04
N GLY A 118 4.49 -2.25 -16.04
CA GLY A 118 4.89 -1.19 -16.97
C GLY A 118 6.37 -0.80 -16.82
N ALA A 119 6.84 -0.66 -15.58
CA ALA A 119 8.26 -0.39 -15.29
C ALA A 119 9.17 -1.55 -15.73
N LEU A 120 8.70 -2.80 -15.63
CA LEU A 120 9.42 -3.98 -16.08
C LEU A 120 9.57 -4.01 -17.60
N ASP A 121 8.51 -3.63 -18.32
CA ASP A 121 8.52 -3.52 -19.78
C ASP A 121 9.45 -2.37 -20.25
N ASP A 122 9.46 -1.25 -19.53
CA ASP A 122 10.31 -0.08 -19.82
C ASP A 122 11.82 -0.36 -19.71
N ILE A 123 12.24 -1.40 -18.97
CA ILE A 123 13.64 -1.85 -18.94
C ILE A 123 14.12 -2.25 -20.35
N GLY A 124 13.21 -2.71 -21.22
CA GLY A 124 13.45 -2.86 -22.65
C GLY A 124 14.41 -3.99 -23.05
N SER A 125 14.82 -4.85 -22.12
CA SER A 125 15.60 -6.07 -22.38
C SER A 125 15.04 -7.26 -21.63
N SER A 126 15.32 -8.46 -22.14
CA SER A 126 15.03 -9.70 -21.40
C SER A 126 16.18 -10.08 -20.47
N GLU A 127 15.86 -10.88 -19.45
CA GLU A 127 16.88 -11.42 -18.54
C GLU A 127 17.90 -12.29 -19.29
N SER A 128 17.47 -13.03 -20.31
CA SER A 128 18.34 -13.83 -21.17
C SER A 128 19.31 -12.98 -21.97
N GLU A 129 18.84 -11.86 -22.53
CA GLU A 129 19.68 -10.91 -23.27
C GLU A 129 20.74 -10.30 -22.36
N ASP A 130 20.35 -9.82 -21.18
CA ASP A 130 21.30 -9.25 -20.21
C ASP A 130 22.35 -10.30 -19.77
N MET A 131 21.93 -11.53 -19.53
CA MET A 131 22.84 -12.62 -19.19
C MET A 131 23.78 -13.00 -20.35
N SER A 132 23.34 -12.84 -21.60
CA SER A 132 24.21 -13.06 -22.76
C SER A 132 25.28 -11.97 -22.87
N ILE A 133 24.93 -10.70 -22.63
CA ILE A 133 25.88 -9.58 -22.55
C ILE A 133 26.93 -9.84 -21.48
N VAL A 134 26.53 -10.31 -20.30
CA VAL A 134 27.45 -10.61 -19.19
C VAL A 134 28.42 -11.76 -19.52
N ARG A 135 27.97 -12.76 -20.28
CA ARG A 135 28.77 -13.94 -20.63
C ARG A 135 29.66 -13.75 -21.85
N ASP A 136 29.32 -12.80 -22.72
CA ASP A 136 30.08 -12.52 -23.93
C ASP A 136 31.38 -11.78 -23.61
N ALA A 137 32.51 -12.42 -23.92
CA ALA A 137 33.85 -11.85 -23.73
C ALA A 137 34.12 -10.62 -24.62
N SER A 138 33.32 -10.40 -25.67
CA SER A 138 33.41 -9.23 -26.55
C SER A 138 32.64 -8.02 -26.01
N SER A 139 31.79 -8.20 -24.99
CA SER A 139 31.07 -7.10 -24.35
C SER A 139 32.01 -6.11 -23.68
N THR A 140 31.73 -4.83 -23.86
CA THR A 140 32.48 -3.78 -23.16
C THR A 140 32.15 -3.79 -21.68
N TYR A 141 33.11 -3.34 -20.86
CA TYR A 141 32.92 -3.22 -19.41
C TYR A 141 31.62 -2.48 -19.04
N ARG A 142 31.34 -1.35 -19.71
CA ARG A 142 30.13 -0.55 -19.46
C ARG A 142 28.83 -1.30 -19.80
N GLN A 143 28.82 -2.10 -20.86
CA GLN A 143 27.65 -2.94 -21.21
C GLN A 143 27.39 -3.99 -20.14
N VAL A 144 28.44 -4.62 -19.62
CA VAL A 144 28.33 -5.62 -18.55
C VAL A 144 27.79 -4.97 -17.27
N GLN A 145 28.29 -3.79 -16.89
CA GLN A 145 27.79 -3.09 -15.70
C GLN A 145 26.31 -2.68 -15.84
N ALA A 146 25.92 -2.17 -17.01
CA ALA A 146 24.52 -1.83 -17.28
C ALA A 146 23.62 -3.08 -17.24
N ALA A 147 24.08 -4.21 -17.77
CA ALA A 147 23.35 -5.47 -17.71
C ALA A 147 23.15 -5.95 -16.25
N TYR A 148 24.16 -5.82 -15.38
CA TYR A 148 24.00 -6.16 -13.96
C TYR A 148 22.94 -5.31 -13.25
N VAL A 149 22.91 -4.00 -13.50
CA VAL A 149 21.88 -3.13 -12.92
C VAL A 149 20.48 -3.54 -13.38
N ARG A 150 20.29 -3.76 -14.69
CA ARG A 150 18.99 -4.21 -15.24
C ARG A 150 18.55 -5.56 -14.66
N ILE A 151 19.47 -6.50 -14.46
CA ILE A 151 19.16 -7.79 -13.82
C ILE A 151 18.71 -7.58 -12.38
N GLY A 152 19.39 -6.72 -11.61
CA GLY A 152 19.03 -6.41 -10.23
C GLY A 152 17.67 -5.72 -10.11
N GLU A 153 17.45 -4.65 -10.89
CA GLU A 153 16.18 -3.91 -10.94
C GLU A 153 15.01 -4.82 -11.32
N ARG A 154 15.22 -5.67 -12.33
CA ARG A 154 14.24 -6.69 -12.74
C ARG A 154 13.92 -7.68 -11.61
N SER A 155 14.93 -8.10 -10.85
CA SER A 155 14.75 -9.01 -9.72
C SER A 155 13.90 -8.36 -8.62
N ALA A 156 14.14 -7.08 -8.30
CA ALA A 156 13.35 -6.32 -7.34
C ALA A 156 11.88 -6.16 -7.78
N LEU A 157 11.65 -5.78 -9.04
CA LEU A 157 10.30 -5.64 -9.61
C LEU A 157 9.54 -6.96 -9.59
N LYS A 158 10.12 -8.03 -10.16
CA LYS A 158 9.47 -9.35 -10.20
C LYS A 158 9.14 -9.88 -8.81
N LYS A 159 10.07 -9.72 -7.84
CA LYS A 159 9.84 -10.16 -6.46
C LYS A 159 8.69 -9.39 -5.81
N THR A 160 8.63 -8.08 -6.05
CA THR A 160 7.56 -7.22 -5.53
C THR A 160 6.20 -7.58 -6.14
N ILE A 161 6.12 -7.73 -7.47
CA ILE A 161 4.89 -8.14 -8.16
C ILE A 161 4.38 -9.46 -7.58
N TYR A 162 5.25 -10.47 -7.45
CA TYR A 162 4.88 -11.75 -6.86
C TYR A 162 4.27 -11.62 -5.46
N LEU A 163 4.83 -10.78 -4.59
CA LEU A 163 4.27 -10.55 -3.25
C LEU A 163 2.90 -9.86 -3.30
N LEU A 164 2.71 -8.91 -4.21
CA LEU A 164 1.42 -8.23 -4.38
C LEU A 164 0.35 -9.16 -4.97
N GLU A 165 0.73 -10.08 -5.86
CA GLU A 165 -0.17 -11.11 -6.37
C GLU A 165 -0.62 -12.07 -5.24
N GLN A 166 0.29 -12.48 -4.36
CA GLN A 166 -0.08 -13.26 -3.17
C GLN A 166 -1.03 -12.48 -2.25
N GLU A 167 -0.74 -11.21 -2.01
CA GLU A 167 -1.59 -10.30 -1.23
C GLU A 167 -2.99 -10.12 -1.87
N MET A 168 -3.10 -10.27 -3.20
CA MET A 168 -4.35 -10.25 -3.95
C MET A 168 -5.13 -11.58 -3.81
N GLU A 169 -4.45 -12.72 -3.78
CA GLU A 169 -5.05 -14.04 -3.53
C GLU A 169 -5.62 -14.14 -2.11
N GLU A 170 -4.97 -13.50 -1.13
CA GLU A 170 -5.38 -13.53 0.28
C GLU A 170 -6.44 -12.47 0.65
N MET A 171 -6.98 -11.72 -0.32
CA MET A 171 -7.96 -10.64 -0.05
C MET A 171 -9.20 -11.08 0.73
N ASP A 172 -9.68 -12.31 0.52
CA ASP A 172 -10.89 -12.82 1.18
C ASP A 172 -10.67 -13.21 2.64
N SER A 173 -9.42 -13.38 3.09
CA SER A 173 -9.09 -13.70 4.48
C SER A 173 -8.78 -12.46 5.33
N LYS A 174 -8.70 -11.28 4.69
CA LYS A 174 -8.36 -10.02 5.37
C LYS A 174 -9.54 -9.47 6.14
N GLU A 175 -9.23 -8.93 7.32
CA GLU A 175 -10.17 -8.17 8.11
C GLU A 175 -10.10 -6.68 7.72
N TYR A 176 -11.21 -6.12 7.24
CA TYR A 176 -11.30 -4.74 6.75
C TYR A 176 -11.78 -3.76 7.83
N TYR A 177 -11.74 -2.46 7.53
CA TYR A 177 -12.08 -1.39 8.49
C TYR A 177 -13.43 -1.63 9.19
N GLN A 178 -14.47 -2.00 8.44
CA GLN A 178 -15.81 -2.19 9.00
C GLN A 178 -15.86 -3.34 10.02
N GLU A 179 -15.21 -4.47 9.71
CA GLU A 179 -15.13 -5.62 10.62
C GLU A 179 -14.35 -5.25 11.89
N ARG A 180 -13.19 -4.61 11.74
CA ARG A 180 -12.39 -4.12 12.87
C ARG A 180 -13.19 -3.14 13.73
N ARG A 181 -13.97 -2.26 13.11
CA ARG A 181 -14.77 -1.26 13.81
C ARG A 181 -15.90 -1.92 14.60
N LEU A 182 -16.60 -2.90 14.03
CA LEU A 182 -17.63 -3.68 14.75
C LEU A 182 -17.06 -4.37 15.98
N LYS A 183 -15.89 -5.01 15.86
CA LYS A 183 -15.18 -5.61 16.99
C LYS A 183 -14.81 -4.59 18.06
N SER A 184 -14.25 -3.44 17.65
CA SER A 184 -13.85 -2.38 18.59
C SER A 184 -15.03 -1.81 19.38
N LEU A 185 -16.22 -1.80 18.78
CA LEU A 185 -17.46 -1.35 19.41
C LEU A 185 -18.21 -2.48 20.13
N ASN A 186 -17.68 -3.71 20.11
CA ASN A 186 -18.32 -4.89 20.68
C ASN A 186 -19.74 -5.10 20.13
N LEU A 187 -19.90 -4.89 18.81
CA LEU A 187 -21.15 -5.03 18.07
C LEU A 187 -21.27 -6.35 17.30
N ASP A 188 -20.20 -7.14 17.28
CA ASP A 188 -20.14 -8.46 16.65
C ASP A 188 -20.43 -9.61 17.64
N ARG A 189 -20.63 -9.29 18.92
CA ARG A 189 -21.04 -10.27 19.93
C ARG A 189 -22.52 -10.67 19.79
N PRO A 190 -22.92 -11.86 20.27
CA PRO A 190 -24.33 -12.20 20.41
C PRO A 190 -25.07 -11.14 21.25
N VAL A 191 -26.27 -10.78 20.80
CA VAL A 191 -27.16 -9.87 21.53
C VAL A 191 -27.52 -10.53 22.87
N ASP A 192 -27.33 -9.78 23.95
CA ASP A 192 -27.74 -10.24 25.28
C ASP A 192 -29.28 -10.24 25.35
N GLU A 193 -29.88 -11.25 25.98
CA GLU A 193 -31.34 -11.31 26.15
C GLU A 193 -31.90 -10.06 26.84
N SER A 194 -31.10 -9.40 27.68
CA SER A 194 -31.46 -8.14 28.33
C SER A 194 -31.49 -6.91 27.41
N GLU A 195 -30.89 -6.99 26.22
CA GLU A 195 -30.90 -5.93 25.19
C GLU A 195 -32.08 -6.09 24.22
N ILE A 196 -32.80 -7.20 24.29
CA ILE A 196 -34.00 -7.47 23.48
C ILE A 196 -35.18 -6.68 24.05
N VAL A 197 -35.48 -5.53 23.44
CA VAL A 197 -36.72 -4.81 23.73
C VAL A 197 -37.86 -5.49 22.98
N ASP A 198 -38.70 -6.26 23.70
CA ASP A 198 -39.92 -6.82 23.12
C ASP A 198 -40.92 -5.69 22.81
N PRO A 199 -41.26 -5.46 21.53
CA PRO A 199 -42.18 -4.39 21.14
C PRO A 199 -43.61 -4.58 21.68
N ASN A 200 -43.94 -5.74 22.25
CA ASN A 200 -45.24 -6.04 22.85
C ASN A 200 -45.27 -5.90 24.38
N VAL A 201 -44.17 -5.49 25.01
CA VAL A 201 -44.18 -5.16 26.44
C VAL A 201 -44.82 -3.78 26.59
N GLU A 202 -46.09 -3.76 27.00
CA GLU A 202 -46.73 -2.54 27.51
C GLU A 202 -45.93 -2.06 28.73
N PHE A 203 -45.08 -1.06 28.55
CA PHE A 203 -44.54 -0.30 29.69
C PHE A 203 -45.74 0.27 30.44
N GLY A 204 -46.05 -0.34 31.59
CA GLY A 204 -47.12 0.09 32.47
C GLY A 204 -46.97 1.59 32.72
N ARG A 205 -47.87 2.39 32.14
CA ARG A 205 -48.01 3.81 32.45
C ARG A 205 -48.51 3.90 33.89
N GLU A 206 -47.61 3.81 34.86
CA GLU A 206 -47.87 4.36 36.18
C GLU A 206 -47.95 5.88 36.02
N ARG A 207 -49.19 6.34 35.85
CA ARG A 207 -49.58 7.73 35.87
C ARG A 207 -49.50 8.24 37.31
N ASP A 208 -48.30 8.54 37.78
CA ASP A 208 -48.11 9.40 38.94
C ASP A 208 -46.79 10.18 38.80
N ALA A 209 -46.82 11.20 37.92
CA ALA A 209 -45.81 12.24 37.88
C ALA A 209 -46.28 13.40 38.81
N PRO A 210 -45.66 13.60 39.99
CA PRO A 210 -46.16 14.54 40.99
C PRO A 210 -45.93 16.03 40.67
N TRP A 211 -45.32 16.35 39.53
CA TRP A 211 -44.83 17.69 39.20
C TRP A 211 -45.72 18.47 38.22
N MET A 212 -46.96 18.02 37.97
CA MET A 212 -47.99 18.80 37.26
C MET A 212 -49.10 19.25 38.22
N ARG A 213 -48.79 20.19 39.11
CA ARG A 213 -49.79 21.06 39.76
C ARG A 213 -49.33 22.50 39.75
#